data_AF-A0A6L5H7W1-F1
#
_entry.id   AF-A0A6L5H7W1-F1
#
_cell.length_a   1.000
_cell.length_b   1.000
_cell.length_c   1.000
_cell.angle_alpha   90.00
_cell.angle_beta   90.00
_cell.angle_gamma   90.00
#
_symmetry.space_group_name_H-M   'P 1'
#
loop_
_entity.id
_entity.type
_entity.pdbx_description
1 polymer ?
#
loop_
_entity_poly.entity_id
_entity_poly.type
_entity_poly.pdbx_seq_one_letter_code
_entity_poly.pdbx_strand_id
1 'polypeptide(L)'
;MLESLQGVATIASTNQFFDDLCRLADAREKLPLLRPQVEKYRWEALHHAGMVNTYHQMQGFLCGLIVSEVLDVEQGRHMNQRLDNCHDGGWR
;
A
#
# COMPACT_ATOMS: atom_id res chain seq x y z
N MET A 1 -15.25 -1.26 16.29
CA MET A 1 -14.12 -2.10 16.73
C MET A 1 -13.18 -2.16 15.55
N LEU A 2 -11.92 -1.80 15.73
CA LEU A 2 -10.95 -1.87 14.63
C LEU A 2 -10.52 -3.34 14.54
N GLU A 3 -10.90 -4.01 13.45
CA GLU A 3 -10.57 -5.41 13.24
C GLU A 3 -9.19 -5.50 12.58
N SER A 4 -8.27 -6.21 13.22
CA SER A 4 -6.98 -6.53 12.61
C SER A 4 -7.16 -7.52 11.47
N LEU A 5 -6.32 -7.38 10.44
CA LEU A 5 -6.26 -8.31 9.32
C LEU A 5 -5.99 -9.73 9.83
N GLN A 6 -6.79 -10.69 9.37
CA GLN A 6 -6.68 -12.09 9.77
C GLN A 6 -6.17 -12.95 8.61
N GLY A 7 -5.52 -14.06 8.95
CA GLY A 7 -5.01 -15.03 7.99
C GLY A 7 -3.54 -14.81 7.65
N VAL A 8 -2.73 -15.86 7.82
CA VAL A 8 -1.27 -15.82 7.62
C VAL A 8 -0.92 -15.43 6.18
N ALA A 9 -1.63 -15.97 5.19
CA ALA A 9 -1.41 -15.66 3.78
C ALA A 9 -1.77 -14.21 3.44
N THR A 10 -2.88 -13.70 3.97
CA THR A 10 -3.32 -12.32 3.74
C THR A 10 -2.33 -11.33 4.36
N ILE A 11 -1.93 -11.53 5.62
CA ILE A 11 -0.92 -10.71 6.30
C ILE A 11 0.42 -10.72 5.53
N ALA A 12 0.87 -11.89 5.06
CA ALA A 12 2.10 -12.00 4.27
C ALA A 12 1.99 -11.22 2.95
N SER A 13 0.87 -11.35 2.24
CA SER A 13 0.63 -10.65 0.97
C SER A 13 0.59 -9.13 1.15
N THR A 14 -0.07 -8.64 2.20
CA THR A 14 -0.12 -7.21 2.55
C THR A 14 1.25 -6.70 2.91
N ASN A 15 2.03 -7.42 3.72
CA ASN A 15 3.39 -7.03 4.02
C ASN A 15 4.27 -6.96 2.77
N GLN A 16 4.19 -7.96 1.90
CA GLN A 16 4.92 -7.99 0.64
C GLN A 16 4.56 -6.82 -0.28
N PHE A 17 3.29 -6.43 -0.35
CA PHE A 17 2.84 -5.24 -1.06
C PHE A 17 3.57 -3.97 -0.57
N PHE A 18 3.58 -3.75 0.74
CA PHE A 18 4.22 -2.58 1.33
C PHE A 18 5.75 -2.64 1.22
N ASP A 19 6.37 -3.82 1.30
CA ASP A 19 7.82 -3.97 1.11
C ASP A 19 8.24 -3.54 -0.29
N ASP A 20 7.49 -3.96 -1.31
CA ASP A 20 7.79 -3.60 -2.69
C ASP A 20 7.54 -2.11 -2.94
N LEU A 21 6.51 -1.53 -2.34
CA LEU A 21 6.27 -0.09 -2.41
C LEU A 21 7.39 0.71 -1.73
N CYS A 22 7.88 0.26 -0.57
CA CYS A 22 9.04 0.85 0.11
C CYS A 22 10.30 0.76 -0.75
N ARG A 23 10.59 -0.37 -1.40
CA ARG A 23 11.74 -0.50 -2.31
C ARG A 23 11.68 0.48 -3.47
N LEU A 24 10.50 0.65 -4.07
CA LEU A 24 10.28 1.61 -5.15
C LEU A 24 10.44 3.06 -4.66
N ALA A 25 9.97 3.35 -3.45
CA ALA A 25 10.13 4.66 -2.81
C ALA A 25 11.60 4.97 -2.46
N ASP A 26 12.34 3.99 -1.91
CA ASP A 26 13.73 4.13 -1.49
C ASP A 26 14.66 4.39 -2.69
N ALA A 27 14.35 3.85 -3.87
CA ALA A 27 15.10 4.10 -5.10
C ALA A 27 15.12 5.59 -5.50
N ARG A 28 14.19 6.38 -4.97
CA ARG A 28 14.16 7.85 -5.10
C ARG A 28 14.46 8.49 -3.75
N GLU A 29 15.74 8.52 -3.38
CA GLU A 29 16.28 9.14 -2.14
C GLU A 29 15.86 10.61 -1.90
N LYS A 30 15.22 11.27 -2.88
CA LYS A 30 14.78 12.67 -2.82
C LYS A 30 13.53 12.93 -1.98
N LEU A 31 12.83 11.89 -1.50
CA LEU A 31 11.57 12.03 -0.77
C LEU A 31 11.64 11.39 0.63
N PRO A 32 12.31 12.03 1.61
CA PRO A 32 12.56 11.43 2.93
C PRO A 32 11.29 11.12 3.73
N LEU A 33 10.17 11.80 3.43
CA LEU A 33 8.88 11.58 4.10
C LEU A 33 8.02 10.49 3.44
N LEU A 34 8.44 9.98 2.28
CA LEU A 34 7.65 9.00 1.53
C LEU A 34 7.59 7.65 2.26
N ARG A 35 8.73 7.13 2.72
CA ARG A 35 8.79 5.86 3.45
C ARG A 35 7.99 5.88 4.76
N PRO A 36 8.13 6.89 5.65
CA PRO A 36 7.27 7.01 6.83
C PRO A 36 5.78 6.99 6.50
N GLN A 37 5.37 7.61 5.38
CA GLN A 37 3.97 7.62 4.96
C GLN A 37 3.50 6.23 4.51
N VAL A 38 4.32 5.49 3.76
CA VAL A 38 4.01 4.10 3.34
C VAL A 38 3.86 3.18 4.56
N GLU A 39 4.76 3.29 5.54
CA GLU A 39 4.69 2.46 6.76
C GLU A 39 3.46 2.79 7.63
N LYS A 40 3.00 4.05 7.61
CA LYS A 40 1.73 4.41 8.27
C LYS A 40 0.55 3.68 7.64
N TYR A 41 0.48 3.65 6.31
CA TYR A 41 -0.56 2.89 5.61
C TYR A 41 -0.45 1.38 5.85
N ARG A 42 0.78 0.83 5.94
CA ARG A 42 0.98 -0.57 6.34
C ARG A 42 0.36 -0.85 7.69
N TRP A 43 0.69 -0.01 8.68
CA TRP A 43 0.18 -0.19 10.03
C TRP A 43 -1.35 -0.14 10.04
N GLU A 44 -1.97 0.82 9.35
CA GLU A 44 -3.42 0.92 9.22
C GLU A 44 -4.02 -0.31 8.53
N ALA A 45 -3.44 -0.77 7.42
CA ALA A 45 -3.92 -1.95 6.68
C ALA A 45 -3.90 -3.23 7.52
N LEU A 46 -2.89 -3.40 8.38
CA LEU A 46 -2.75 -4.60 9.21
C LEU A 46 -3.63 -4.57 10.46
N HIS A 47 -3.87 -3.39 11.04
CA HIS A 47 -4.55 -3.27 12.33
C HIS A 47 -6.00 -2.80 12.22
N HIS A 48 -6.36 -2.16 11.11
CA HIS A 48 -7.66 -1.53 10.88
C HIS A 48 -8.30 -2.02 9.57
N ALA A 49 -8.21 -3.32 9.27
CA ALA A 49 -8.63 -3.97 8.03
C ALA A 49 -10.16 -4.05 7.80
N GLY A 50 -10.95 -3.26 8.53
CA GLY A 50 -12.38 -3.04 8.28
C GLY A 50 -12.71 -1.59 7.91
N MET A 51 -11.68 -0.79 7.62
CA MET A 51 -11.81 0.60 7.21
C MET A 51 -11.56 0.72 5.70
N VAL A 52 -12.65 0.67 4.93
CA VAL A 52 -12.71 0.95 3.47
C VAL A 52 -11.92 2.22 3.08
N ASN A 53 -11.80 3.16 4.01
CA ASN A 53 -11.06 4.41 3.84
C ASN A 53 -9.57 4.19 3.48
N THR A 54 -8.88 3.21 4.06
CA THR A 54 -7.43 3.02 3.80
C THR A 54 -7.17 2.52 2.37
N TYR A 55 -8.05 1.68 1.80
CA TYR A 55 -7.97 1.26 0.40
C TYR A 55 -8.08 2.45 -0.56
N HIS A 56 -9.11 3.29 -0.41
CA HIS A 56 -9.29 4.47 -1.27
C HIS A 56 -8.18 5.50 -1.11
N GLN A 57 -7.69 5.71 0.12
CA GLN A 57 -6.52 6.55 0.36
C GLN A 57 -5.29 6.01 -0.35
N MET A 58 -5.09 4.69 -0.36
CA MET A 58 -3.99 4.05 -1.06
C MET A 58 -4.11 4.16 -2.58
N GLN A 59 -5.30 4.04 -3.16
CA GLN A 59 -5.52 4.29 -4.59
C GLN A 59 -5.12 5.74 -4.96
N GLY A 60 -5.59 6.71 -4.18
CA GLY A 60 -5.23 8.12 -4.39
C GLY A 60 -3.74 8.37 -4.20
N PHE A 61 -3.13 7.75 -3.20
CA PHE A 61 -1.70 7.84 -2.94
C PHE A 61 -0.87 7.27 -4.09
N LEU A 62 -1.20 6.08 -4.61
CA LEU A 62 -0.53 5.49 -5.77
C LEU A 62 -0.66 6.37 -7.01
N CYS A 63 -1.83 6.97 -7.26
CA CYS A 63 -2.01 7.96 -8.32
C CYS A 63 -1.06 9.16 -8.14
N GLY A 64 -0.95 9.68 -6.92
CA GLY A 64 0.00 10.74 -6.58
C GLY A 64 1.46 10.36 -6.84
N LEU A 65 1.86 9.12 -6.56
CA LEU A 65 3.20 8.63 -6.86
C LEU A 65 3.47 8.54 -8.37
N ILE A 66 2.47 8.18 -9.17
CA ILE A 66 2.58 8.18 -10.63
C ILE A 66 2.73 9.61 -11.17
N VAL A 67 1.87 10.53 -10.73
CA VAL A 67 1.87 11.93 -11.20
C VAL A 67 3.12 12.70 -10.76
N SER A 68 3.70 12.36 -9.60
CA SER A 68 5.00 12.88 -9.15
C SER A 68 6.20 12.15 -9.77
N GLU A 69 5.93 11.27 -10.74
CA GLU A 69 6.89 10.42 -11.46
C GLU A 69 7.67 9.47 -10.54
N VAL A 70 7.31 9.34 -9.27
CA VAL A 70 7.99 8.45 -8.30
C VAL A 70 7.88 7.01 -8.75
N LEU A 71 6.71 6.64 -9.23
CA LEU A 71 6.47 5.41 -9.98
C LEU A 71 6.30 5.77 -11.45
N ASP A 72 6.87 4.96 -12.34
CA ASP A 72 6.44 5.00 -13.73
C ASP A 72 5.02 4.42 -13.87
N VAL A 73 4.43 4.58 -15.06
CA VAL A 73 3.05 4.17 -15.33
C VAL A 73 2.86 2.65 -15.19
N GLU A 74 3.86 1.86 -15.55
CA GLU A 74 3.78 0.38 -15.49
C GLU A 74 3.89 -0.10 -14.04
N GLN A 75 4.84 0.45 -13.28
CA GLN A 75 4.98 0.23 -11.83
C GLN A 75 3.69 0.63 -11.11
N GLY A 76 3.14 1.80 -11.43
CA GLY A 76 1.89 2.29 -10.88
C GLY A 76 0.71 1.36 -11.17
N ARG A 77 0.58 0.88 -12.41
CA ARG A 77 -0.47 -0.08 -12.78
C ARG A 77 -0.31 -1.41 -12.04
N HIS A 78 0.91 -1.94 -11.97
CA HIS A 78 1.20 -3.19 -11.28
C HIS A 78 0.90 -3.08 -9.78
N MET A 79 1.24 -1.95 -9.15
CA MET A 79 0.92 -1.70 -7.74
C MET A 79 -0.58 -1.58 -7.49
N ASN A 80 -1.33 -0.90 -8.37
CA ASN A 80 -2.80 -0.84 -8.25
C ASN A 80 -3.44 -2.24 -8.36
N GLN A 81 -2.99 -3.07 -9.30
CA GLN A 81 -3.52 -4.43 -9.44
C GLN A 81 -3.24 -5.30 -8.19
N ARG A 82 -2.09 -5.11 -7.56
CA ARG A 82 -1.77 -5.80 -6.31
C ARG A 82 -2.58 -5.27 -5.12
N LEU A 83 -2.87 -3.97 -5.09
CA LEU A 83 -3.74 -3.36 -4.09
C LEU A 83 -5.15 -3.98 -4.17
N ASP A 84 -5.69 -4.13 -5.38
CA ASP A 84 -6.98 -4.78 -5.61
C ASP A 84 -6.98 -6.25 -5.14
N ASN A 85 -5.92 -7.00 -5.44
CA ASN A 85 -5.79 -8.39 -4.95
C ASN A 85 -5.73 -8.48 -3.41
N CYS A 86 -5.08 -7.53 -2.75
CA CYS A 86 -5.07 -7.48 -1.28
C CYS A 86 -6.44 -7.12 -0.71
N HIS A 87 -7.19 -6.22 -1.38
CA HIS A 87 -8.56 -5.88 -1.00
C HIS A 87 -9.49 -7.09 -1.09
N ASP A 88 -9.48 -7.79 -2.22
CA ASP A 88 -10.25 -9.02 -2.43
C ASP A 88 -9.84 -10.14 -1.46
N GLY A 89 -8.56 -10.17 -1.07
CA GLY A 89 -7.98 -11.13 -0.13
C GLY A 89 -8.33 -10.90 1.35
N GLY A 90 -9.08 -9.85 1.68
CA GLY A 90 -9.62 -9.62 3.03
C GLY A 90 -9.19 -8.30 3.69
N TRP A 91 -8.45 -7.43 3.00
CA TRP A 91 -8.25 -6.05 3.44
C TRP A 91 -9.51 -5.23 3.11
N ARG A 92 -10.48 -5.14 4.04
CA ARG A 92 -11.77 -4.47 3.82
C ARG A 92 -11.87 -3.07 4.43
#